data_AF-A0A7S0GD80-F1
#
_entry.id   AF-A0A7S0GD80-F1
#
_cell.length_a   1.000
_cell.length_b   1.000
_cell.length_c   1.000
_cell.angle_alpha   90.00
_cell.angle_beta   90.00
_cell.angle_gamma   90.00
#
_symmetry.space_group_name_H-M   'P 1'
#
loop_
_entity.id
_entity.type
_entity.pdbx_description
1 polymer ?
#
loop_
_entity_poly.entity_id
_entity_poly.type
_entity_poly.pdbx_seq_one_letter_code
_entity_poly.pdbx_strand_id
1 'polypeptide(L)'
;MFNEVGKCAEKCLDAAAEFGEVIIITNSDDGWVKFSAERFVPNLLPCLERYEIISARTRYERFYPNQPLCWKAAAFAHEVNERFSSCDVSACEGSIQKGAVKSTPKADNDESFDVETLTLTDVDSSTSSEESETSLDVPMDETSPAKEKSSKNVSKLSSFFQRSSKSSPANRSARITQKNADSKISESICSGAKREVISFGDSMEERTAVKIISSQLEATPKSVMFISNPTPIQLIGQLTMLTSHMSFVCEHDKCLDLEISPHQAQKTAETFLKESGAGNRLRASFEKERNINRKLSATNSSGGIQESIDK
;
A
#
# COMPACT_ATOMS: atom_id res chain seq x y z
N MET A 1 4.96 5.84 -25.78
CA MET A 1 4.06 5.37 -24.73
C MET A 1 4.83 5.18 -23.44
N PHE A 2 5.82 4.27 -23.37
CA PHE A 2 6.65 4.10 -22.17
C PHE A 2 7.43 5.34 -21.71
N ASN A 3 7.92 6.20 -22.61
CA ASN A 3 8.52 7.49 -22.19
C ASN A 3 7.53 8.36 -21.38
N GLU A 4 6.25 8.38 -21.76
CA GLU A 4 5.22 9.10 -21.01
C GLU A 4 4.90 8.42 -19.68
N VAL A 5 4.91 7.08 -19.62
CA VAL A 5 4.83 6.33 -18.35
C VAL A 5 5.95 6.76 -17.40
N GLY A 6 7.19 6.82 -17.88
CA GLY A 6 8.34 7.27 -17.08
C GLY A 6 8.15 8.70 -16.54
N LYS A 7 7.69 9.65 -17.37
CA LYS A 7 7.42 11.03 -16.91
C LYS A 7 6.29 11.10 -15.87
N CYS A 8 5.24 10.30 -16.03
CA CYS A 8 4.15 10.26 -15.06
C CYS A 8 4.60 9.62 -13.74
N ALA A 9 5.46 8.60 -13.80
CA ALA A 9 6.02 7.97 -12.62
C ALA A 9 6.94 8.92 -11.85
N GLU A 10 7.82 9.65 -12.55
CA GLU A 10 8.68 10.68 -11.94
C GLU A 10 7.84 11.75 -11.22
N LYS A 11 6.83 12.32 -11.91
CA LYS A 11 5.93 13.31 -11.29
C LYS A 11 5.20 12.77 -10.06
N CYS A 12 4.78 11.51 -10.12
CA CYS A 12 4.08 10.86 -9.01
C CYS A 12 5.01 10.67 -7.79
N LEU A 13 6.27 10.28 -8.03
CA LEU A 13 7.27 10.12 -6.98
C LEU A 13 7.68 11.47 -6.39
N ASP A 14 7.87 12.49 -7.22
CA ASP A 14 8.18 13.85 -6.77
C ASP A 14 7.04 14.43 -5.93
N ALA A 15 5.79 14.30 -6.40
CA ALA A 15 4.62 14.74 -5.64
C ALA A 15 4.51 14.00 -4.30
N ALA A 16 4.79 12.70 -4.23
CA ALA A 16 4.77 11.97 -2.96
C ALA A 16 5.88 12.43 -2.01
N ALA A 17 7.06 12.76 -2.53
CA ALA A 17 8.21 13.22 -1.76
C ALA A 17 8.00 14.60 -1.10
N GLU A 18 7.05 15.40 -1.59
CA GLU A 18 6.65 16.66 -0.94
C GLU A 18 5.93 16.44 0.40
N PHE A 19 5.32 15.27 0.61
CA PHE A 19 4.53 14.96 1.82
C PHE A 19 5.27 14.09 2.83
N GLY A 20 6.41 13.50 2.46
CA GLY A 20 7.15 12.64 3.37
C GLY A 20 8.27 11.86 2.69
N GLU A 21 8.94 11.03 3.49
CA GLU A 21 9.98 10.16 2.96
C GLU A 21 9.38 9.02 2.12
N VAL A 22 9.94 8.81 0.92
CA VAL A 22 9.46 7.81 -0.04
C VAL A 22 10.47 6.68 -0.18
N ILE A 23 9.97 5.45 -0.10
CA ILE A 23 10.74 4.21 -0.27
C ILE A 23 10.01 3.33 -1.28
N ILE A 24 10.76 2.64 -2.12
CA ILE A 24 10.21 1.68 -3.08
C ILE A 24 10.46 0.26 -2.56
N ILE A 25 9.39 -0.46 -2.20
CA ILE A 25 9.48 -1.85 -1.71
C ILE A 25 8.90 -2.82 -2.74
N THR A 26 9.72 -3.75 -3.24
CA THR A 26 9.32 -4.75 -4.25
C THR A 26 9.43 -6.19 -3.75
N ASN A 27 8.53 -7.07 -4.21
CA ASN A 27 8.63 -8.52 -4.00
C ASN A 27 9.45 -9.22 -5.10
N SER A 28 10.08 -8.45 -6.00
CA SER A 28 11.05 -8.96 -6.97
C SER A 28 12.45 -9.02 -6.37
N ASP A 29 13.36 -9.71 -7.06
CA ASP A 29 14.78 -9.78 -6.68
C ASP A 29 15.45 -8.40 -6.67
N ASP A 30 16.53 -8.28 -5.88
CA ASP A 30 17.37 -7.08 -5.85
C ASP A 30 17.86 -6.69 -7.25
N GLY A 31 17.86 -5.39 -7.53
CA GLY A 31 18.18 -4.86 -8.85
C GLY A 31 17.06 -4.95 -9.90
N TRP A 32 15.95 -5.64 -9.65
CA TRP A 32 14.86 -5.79 -10.63
C TRP A 32 14.23 -4.46 -11.06
N VAL A 33 14.05 -3.51 -10.13
CA VAL A 33 13.48 -2.18 -10.43
C VAL A 33 14.41 -1.41 -11.39
N LYS A 34 15.72 -1.41 -11.12
CA LYS A 34 16.71 -0.77 -11.98
C LYS A 34 16.76 -1.43 -13.37
N PHE A 35 16.87 -2.76 -13.42
CA PHE A 35 16.93 -3.50 -14.68
C PHE A 35 15.67 -3.31 -15.55
N SER A 36 14.49 -3.32 -14.94
CA SER A 36 13.24 -3.08 -15.66
C SER A 36 13.14 -1.62 -16.15
N ALA A 37 13.56 -0.65 -15.34
CA ALA A 37 13.60 0.75 -15.75
C ALA A 37 14.58 0.98 -16.91
N GLU A 38 15.79 0.42 -16.87
CA GLU A 38 16.77 0.49 -17.97
C GLU A 38 16.20 -0.03 -19.30
N ARG A 39 15.41 -1.11 -19.23
CA ARG A 39 14.87 -1.76 -20.42
C ARG A 39 13.63 -1.07 -21.00
N PHE A 40 12.75 -0.57 -20.15
CA PHE A 40 11.42 -0.12 -20.58
C PHE A 40 11.19 1.38 -20.42
N VAL A 41 11.75 2.02 -19.39
CA VAL A 41 11.54 3.43 -19.05
C VAL A 41 12.85 4.13 -18.63
N PRO A 42 13.89 4.15 -19.49
CA PRO A 42 15.23 4.60 -19.10
C PRO A 42 15.30 6.07 -18.65
N ASN A 43 14.33 6.90 -19.06
CA ASN A 43 14.24 8.29 -18.61
C ASN A 43 13.90 8.41 -17.11
N LEU A 44 13.43 7.34 -16.46
CA LEU A 44 13.12 7.32 -15.03
C LEU A 44 14.36 7.03 -14.16
N LEU A 45 15.47 6.54 -14.74
CA LEU A 45 16.65 6.14 -13.96
C LEU A 45 17.23 7.26 -13.08
N PRO A 46 17.42 8.51 -13.56
CA PRO A 46 17.94 9.58 -12.70
C PRO A 46 16.99 9.92 -11.54
N CYS A 47 15.70 9.66 -11.70
CA CYS A 47 14.71 9.84 -10.63
C CYS A 47 14.84 8.74 -9.58
N LEU A 48 14.98 7.48 -9.99
CA LEU A 48 15.11 6.34 -9.08
C LEU A 48 16.35 6.41 -8.17
N GLU A 49 17.42 7.08 -8.61
CA GLU A 49 18.63 7.27 -7.79
C GLU A 49 18.38 8.11 -6.53
N ARG A 50 17.27 8.87 -6.47
CA ARG A 50 16.90 9.66 -5.29
C ARG A 50 16.21 8.84 -4.19
N TYR A 51 15.72 7.65 -4.51
CA TYR A 51 14.88 6.86 -3.61
C TYR A 51 15.58 5.58 -3.17
N GLU A 52 15.35 5.19 -1.93
CA GLU A 52 15.77 3.88 -1.46
C GLU A 52 14.87 2.79 -2.07
N ILE A 53 15.50 1.76 -2.65
CA ILE A 53 14.81 0.63 -3.26
C ILE A 53 15.14 -0.64 -2.46
N ILE A 54 14.09 -1.31 -2.01
CA ILE A 54 14.15 -2.47 -1.13
C ILE A 54 13.57 -3.69 -1.84
N SER A 55 14.37 -4.72 -2.05
CA SER A 55 13.85 -6.05 -2.38
C SER A 55 13.42 -6.78 -1.11
N ALA A 56 12.12 -6.84 -0.86
CA ALA A 56 11.54 -7.61 0.24
C ALA A 56 11.84 -9.11 0.07
N ARG A 57 11.75 -9.62 -1.16
CA ARG A 57 12.06 -11.03 -1.46
C ARG A 57 13.51 -11.37 -1.11
N THR A 58 14.48 -10.65 -1.68
CA THR A 58 15.90 -10.96 -1.45
C THR A 58 16.27 -10.87 0.03
N ARG A 59 15.69 -9.92 0.78
CA ARG A 59 15.96 -9.78 2.21
C ARG A 59 15.29 -10.85 3.07
N TYR A 60 14.06 -11.26 2.75
CA TYR A 60 13.21 -12.00 3.68
C TYR A 60 12.78 -13.41 3.23
N GLU A 61 13.01 -13.81 1.97
CA GLU A 61 12.63 -15.15 1.45
C GLU A 61 13.27 -16.29 2.24
N ARG A 62 14.53 -16.10 2.68
CA ARG A 62 15.22 -17.08 3.53
C ARG A 62 14.48 -17.36 4.85
N PHE A 63 13.84 -16.35 5.43
CA PHE A 63 13.12 -16.47 6.70
C PHE A 63 11.67 -16.93 6.51
N TYR A 64 11.08 -16.61 5.36
CA TYR A 64 9.68 -16.93 5.05
C TYR A 64 9.55 -17.58 3.65
N PRO A 65 10.03 -18.80 3.42
CA PRO A 65 9.99 -19.41 2.09
C PRO A 65 8.57 -19.44 1.50
N ASN A 66 8.43 -19.07 0.22
CA ASN A 66 7.17 -19.04 -0.53
C ASN A 66 6.04 -18.21 0.11
N GLN A 67 6.38 -17.17 0.89
CA GLN A 67 5.41 -16.33 1.59
C GLN A 67 5.62 -14.84 1.25
N PRO A 68 5.21 -14.39 0.04
CA PRO A 68 5.43 -13.02 -0.42
C PRO A 68 4.80 -11.94 0.46
N LEU A 69 3.65 -12.23 1.07
CA LEU A 69 3.06 -11.34 2.08
C LEU A 69 3.98 -11.13 3.29
N CYS A 70 4.59 -12.22 3.78
CA CYS A 70 5.50 -12.15 4.93
C CYS A 70 6.77 -11.35 4.58
N TRP A 71 7.28 -11.47 3.35
CA TRP A 71 8.42 -10.65 2.89
C TRP A 71 8.07 -9.17 2.95
N LYS A 72 6.91 -8.80 2.40
CA LYS A 72 6.46 -7.42 2.32
C LYS A 72 6.19 -6.84 3.71
N ALA A 73 5.46 -7.57 4.55
CA ALA A 73 5.21 -7.18 5.93
C ALA A 73 6.50 -6.99 6.74
N ALA A 74 7.49 -7.89 6.59
CA ALA A 74 8.77 -7.76 7.27
C ALA A 74 9.58 -6.56 6.75
N ALA A 75 9.58 -6.30 5.45
CA ALA A 75 10.23 -5.13 4.87
C ALA A 75 9.58 -3.83 5.38
N PHE A 76 8.25 -3.73 5.34
CA PHE A 76 7.52 -2.58 5.89
C PHE A 76 7.84 -2.38 7.37
N ALA A 77 7.82 -3.45 8.17
CA ALA A 77 8.11 -3.37 9.59
C ALA A 77 9.52 -2.84 9.87
N HIS A 78 10.52 -3.35 9.16
CA HIS A 78 11.89 -2.87 9.29
C HIS A 78 12.01 -1.40 8.88
N GLU A 79 11.58 -1.06 7.67
CA GLU A 79 11.80 0.28 7.11
C GLU A 79 11.03 1.38 7.85
N VAL A 80 9.81 1.10 8.32
CA VAL A 80 9.01 2.09 9.07
C VAL A 80 9.54 2.25 10.49
N ASN A 81 9.94 1.16 11.16
CA ASN A 81 10.47 1.24 12.52
C ASN A 81 11.77 2.05 12.59
N GLU A 82 12.69 1.84 11.64
CA GLU A 82 13.94 2.60 11.57
C GLU A 82 13.68 4.10 11.40
N ARG A 83 12.68 4.48 10.59
CA ARG A 83 12.33 5.88 10.29
C ARG A 83 11.57 6.58 11.40
N PHE A 84 10.67 5.87 12.07
CA PHE A 84 10.02 6.44 13.25
C PHE A 84 11.01 6.61 14.40
N SER A 85 11.95 5.67 14.56
CA SER A 85 13.00 5.75 15.59
C SER A 85 13.94 6.93 15.35
N SER A 86 14.36 7.18 14.11
CA SER A 86 15.23 8.32 13.79
C SER A 86 14.54 9.68 14.01
N CYS A 87 13.24 9.75 13.73
CA CYS A 87 12.45 10.96 13.94
C CYS A 87 12.28 11.28 15.45
N ASP A 88 12.01 10.27 16.28
CA ASP A 88 11.90 10.42 17.74
C ASP A 88 13.19 10.96 18.36
N VAL A 89 14.36 10.49 17.88
CA VAL A 89 15.67 10.98 18.35
C VAL A 89 15.93 12.42 17.91
N SER A 90 15.59 12.79 16.67
CA SER A 90 15.76 14.16 16.19
C SER A 90 14.93 15.19 16.96
N ALA A 91 13.73 14.81 17.41
CA ALA A 91 12.84 15.66 18.21
C ALA A 91 13.39 15.90 19.62
N CYS A 92 14.09 14.92 20.20
CA CYS A 92 14.65 15.03 21.55
C CYS A 92 15.96 15.84 21.59
N GLU A 93 16.80 15.79 20.54
CA GLU A 93 18.02 16.60 20.44
C GLU A 93 17.73 18.09 20.19
N GLY A 94 16.63 18.42 19.49
CA GLY A 94 16.18 19.81 19.30
C GLY A 94 15.68 20.50 20.58
N SER A 95 15.45 19.74 21.66
CA SER A 95 14.89 20.26 22.92
C SER A 95 15.95 20.66 23.96
N ILE A 96 17.24 20.40 23.71
CA ILE A 96 18.36 20.85 24.58
C ILE A 96 19.04 22.06 23.95
N GLN A 97 18.33 23.18 23.79
CA GLN A 97 18.96 24.51 23.74
C GLN A 97 17.92 25.65 23.87
N LYS A 98 18.18 26.54 24.84
CA LYS A 98 17.55 27.85 25.11
C LYS A 98 16.19 27.88 25.83
N GLY A 99 16.24 27.76 27.15
CA GLY A 99 15.27 28.40 28.03
C GLY A 99 15.56 29.90 28.20
N ALA A 100 14.71 30.76 27.63
CA ALA A 100 14.52 32.15 28.05
C ALA A 100 13.20 32.74 27.49
N VAL A 101 12.18 32.87 28.38
CA VAL A 101 11.11 33.92 28.50
C VAL A 101 10.28 34.23 27.22
N LYS A 102 8.93 34.23 27.14
CA LYS A 102 7.93 35.00 27.92
C LYS A 102 6.48 34.66 27.46
N SER A 103 5.53 34.97 28.34
CA SER A 103 4.07 34.78 28.39
C SER A 103 3.15 35.45 27.33
N THR A 104 2.11 34.69 26.88
CA THR A 104 0.63 34.96 26.69
C THR A 104 0.08 36.25 26.00
N PRO A 105 -1.23 36.35 25.60
CA PRO A 105 -2.21 35.39 24.98
C PRO A 105 -3.15 35.98 23.85
N LYS A 106 -3.99 35.08 23.25
CA LYS A 106 -5.38 35.23 22.68
C LYS A 106 -5.66 35.99 21.35
N ALA A 107 -6.38 35.36 20.39
CA ALA A 107 -7.84 35.49 20.16
C ALA A 107 -8.28 35.08 18.72
N ASP A 108 -9.29 34.20 18.67
CA ASP A 108 -10.40 33.92 17.74
C ASP A 108 -10.54 34.67 16.38
N ASN A 109 -10.91 33.92 15.33
CA ASN A 109 -12.17 34.13 14.58
C ASN A 109 -12.44 33.06 13.51
N ASP A 110 -13.73 32.72 13.40
CA ASP A 110 -14.44 31.88 12.43
C ASP A 110 -14.15 32.19 10.96
N GLU A 111 -14.36 31.21 10.07
CA GLU A 111 -15.38 31.29 9.03
C GLU A 111 -15.62 29.94 8.32
N SER A 112 -16.87 29.80 7.91
CA SER A 112 -17.58 28.62 7.40
C SER A 112 -17.35 28.34 5.90
N PHE A 113 -17.51 27.08 5.46
CA PHE A 113 -17.97 26.78 4.09
C PHE A 113 -18.51 25.34 3.94
N ASP A 114 -19.77 25.23 3.50
CA ASP A 114 -20.47 23.99 3.14
C ASP A 114 -20.08 23.49 1.75
N VAL A 115 -20.00 22.16 1.54
CA VAL A 115 -20.66 21.46 0.41
C VAL A 115 -20.59 19.93 0.55
N GLU A 116 -21.66 19.32 0.08
CA GLU A 116 -22.18 17.98 0.24
C GLU A 116 -21.66 16.98 -0.84
N THR A 117 -21.78 15.68 -0.51
CA THR A 117 -22.00 14.54 -1.43
C THR A 117 -20.80 13.74 -1.96
N LEU A 118 -20.38 12.73 -1.19
CA LEU A 118 -20.05 11.39 -1.70
C LEU A 118 -20.57 10.34 -0.71
N THR A 119 -21.35 9.39 -1.22
CA THR A 119 -22.15 8.43 -0.47
C THR A 119 -21.29 7.39 0.27
N LEU A 120 -21.47 7.32 1.59
CA LEU A 120 -21.00 6.25 2.47
C LEU A 120 -21.94 5.05 2.35
N THR A 121 -21.39 3.84 2.25
CA THR A 121 -22.12 2.61 2.54
C THR A 121 -21.60 2.05 3.85
N ASP A 122 -22.42 2.18 4.90
CA ASP A 122 -22.21 1.52 6.19
C ASP A 122 -22.41 0.02 6.05
N VAL A 123 -21.45 -0.77 6.54
CA VAL A 123 -21.57 -2.22 6.68
C VAL A 123 -21.63 -2.53 8.16
N ASP A 124 -22.84 -2.73 8.65
CA ASP A 124 -23.11 -3.18 10.01
C ASP A 124 -22.94 -4.71 10.08
N SER A 125 -22.30 -5.16 11.17
CA SER A 125 -22.17 -6.56 11.52
C SER A 125 -23.22 -6.89 12.56
N SER A 126 -24.15 -7.79 12.23
CA SER A 126 -24.96 -8.48 13.22
C SER A 126 -25.34 -9.89 12.74
N THR A 127 -24.87 -10.84 13.51
CA THR A 127 -25.22 -12.26 13.61
C THR A 127 -26.72 -12.53 13.74
N SER A 128 -27.24 -13.55 13.04
CA SER A 128 -28.01 -14.64 13.65
C SER A 128 -28.17 -15.83 12.71
N SER A 129 -27.92 -17.00 13.29
CA SER A 129 -28.18 -18.36 12.84
C SER A 129 -29.60 -18.63 12.37
N GLU A 130 -29.76 -19.53 11.39
CA GLU A 130 -30.81 -20.56 11.39
C GLU A 130 -30.40 -21.73 10.50
N GLU A 131 -30.56 -22.94 11.05
CA GLU A 131 -30.32 -24.21 10.37
C GLU A 131 -31.58 -24.71 9.68
N SER A 132 -31.41 -25.46 8.58
CA SER A 132 -32.38 -26.48 8.20
C SER A 132 -31.71 -27.54 7.33
N GLU A 133 -31.70 -28.77 7.86
CA GLU A 133 -31.29 -30.00 7.20
C GLU A 133 -32.22 -30.36 6.02
N THR A 134 -31.65 -30.94 4.96
CA THR A 134 -32.29 -32.07 4.26
C THR A 134 -31.23 -33.00 3.67
N SER A 135 -31.31 -34.25 4.13
CA SER A 135 -30.68 -35.47 3.63
C SER A 135 -30.90 -35.72 2.13
N LEU A 136 -29.93 -36.38 1.47
CA LEU A 136 -30.13 -37.56 0.61
C LEU A 136 -28.77 -38.15 0.16
N ASP A 137 -28.78 -39.47 -0.04
CA ASP A 137 -27.68 -40.44 -0.01
C ASP A 137 -27.01 -40.73 -1.39
N VAL A 138 -25.66 -40.93 -1.35
CA VAL A 138 -24.84 -42.00 -2.04
C VAL A 138 -24.62 -41.94 -3.58
N PRO A 139 -23.57 -42.53 -4.22
CA PRO A 139 -22.27 -43.12 -3.78
C PRO A 139 -20.99 -42.50 -4.43
N MET A 140 -19.84 -43.00 -3.96
CA MET A 140 -18.46 -42.82 -4.45
C MET A 140 -18.23 -43.19 -5.93
N ASP A 141 -17.38 -42.42 -6.61
CA ASP A 141 -16.39 -42.93 -7.58
C ASP A 141 -15.16 -42.02 -7.63
N GLU A 142 -13.97 -42.62 -7.80
CA GLU A 142 -12.66 -41.98 -7.73
C GLU A 142 -12.24 -41.31 -9.04
N THR A 143 -11.61 -40.13 -8.96
CA THR A 143 -10.39 -39.74 -9.70
C THR A 143 -9.93 -38.32 -9.29
N SER A 144 -8.62 -38.15 -9.04
CA SER A 144 -7.91 -36.92 -8.59
C SER A 144 -7.91 -35.77 -9.64
N PRO A 145 -7.40 -34.51 -9.41
CA PRO A 145 -6.59 -33.96 -8.30
C PRO A 145 -6.96 -32.53 -7.78
N ALA A 146 -6.25 -32.11 -6.71
CA ALA A 146 -5.97 -30.73 -6.23
C ALA A 146 -7.11 -29.85 -5.66
N LYS A 147 -6.95 -29.43 -4.38
CA LYS A 147 -7.34 -28.10 -3.84
C LYS A 147 -6.83 -27.92 -2.40
N GLU A 148 -5.79 -27.10 -2.26
CA GLU A 148 -5.20 -26.71 -0.99
C GLU A 148 -6.06 -25.60 -0.34
N LYS A 149 -6.57 -25.87 0.86
CA LYS A 149 -7.35 -24.93 1.67
C LYS A 149 -6.38 -24.09 2.51
N SER A 150 -6.24 -22.80 2.22
CA SER A 150 -5.59 -21.85 3.13
C SER A 150 -6.60 -20.80 3.59
N SER A 151 -7.13 -20.99 4.79
CA SER A 151 -7.89 -19.97 5.53
C SER A 151 -7.75 -20.23 7.02
N LYS A 152 -6.50 -20.26 7.52
CA LYS A 152 -6.17 -20.27 8.95
C LYS A 152 -4.75 -19.75 9.17
N ASN A 153 -4.46 -18.46 8.96
CA ASN A 153 -3.16 -17.91 9.41
C ASN A 153 -3.12 -16.41 9.76
N VAL A 154 -4.23 -15.68 9.69
CA VAL A 154 -4.24 -14.23 9.97
C VAL A 154 -3.97 -13.93 11.47
N SER A 155 -4.40 -14.79 12.39
CA SER A 155 -4.18 -14.61 13.84
C SER A 155 -2.75 -14.93 14.31
N LYS A 156 -1.92 -15.58 13.48
CA LYS A 156 -0.57 -16.01 13.88
C LYS A 156 0.49 -14.95 13.60
N LEU A 157 0.26 -14.07 12.62
CA LEU A 157 1.22 -13.04 12.19
C LEU A 157 1.42 -11.95 13.24
N SER A 158 0.36 -11.53 13.96
CA SER A 158 0.46 -10.49 15.01
C SER A 158 1.37 -10.92 16.16
N SER A 159 1.23 -12.17 16.62
CA SER A 159 2.07 -12.73 17.70
C SER A 159 3.53 -12.99 17.30
N PHE A 160 3.81 -13.10 15.99
CA PHE A 160 5.13 -13.51 15.51
C PHE A 160 6.11 -12.33 15.38
N PHE A 161 5.62 -11.15 14.96
CA PHE A 161 6.45 -9.95 14.86
C PHE A 161 6.86 -9.36 16.21
N GLN A 162 6.08 -9.65 17.27
CA GLN A 162 6.39 -9.21 18.64
C GLN A 162 7.59 -9.96 19.26
N ARG A 163 8.14 -10.99 18.60
CA ARG A 163 9.17 -11.88 19.14
C ARG A 163 10.59 -11.59 18.64
N SER A 164 10.77 -10.70 17.67
CA SER A 164 12.09 -10.33 17.12
C SER A 164 12.70 -9.11 17.81
N SER A 165 12.85 -9.18 19.13
CA SER A 165 13.62 -8.22 19.91
C SER A 165 14.18 -8.87 21.18
N LYS A 166 14.96 -9.96 21.03
CA LYS A 166 15.79 -10.49 22.12
C LYS A 166 17.16 -10.95 21.61
N SER A 167 18.17 -10.17 21.94
CA SER A 167 19.59 -10.52 21.88
C SER A 167 19.94 -11.64 22.86
N SER A 168 20.95 -12.43 22.50
CA SER A 168 21.43 -13.67 23.16
C SER A 168 21.92 -13.51 24.61
N PRO A 169 21.99 -14.61 25.42
CA PRO A 169 22.25 -14.54 26.86
C PRO A 169 23.73 -14.72 27.22
N ALA A 170 24.20 -13.96 28.22
CA ALA A 170 25.44 -14.24 28.94
C ALA A 170 25.25 -14.11 30.46
N ASN A 171 25.44 -15.26 31.12
CA ASN A 171 25.85 -15.56 32.50
C ASN A 171 25.20 -14.93 33.77
N ARG A 172 24.95 -15.87 34.70
CA ARG A 172 24.47 -15.75 36.09
C ARG A 172 25.38 -14.88 36.97
N SER A 173 24.80 -14.05 37.85
CA SER A 173 24.57 -14.37 39.28
C SER A 173 24.26 -13.12 40.13
N ALA A 174 23.65 -13.37 41.29
CA ALA A 174 23.46 -12.51 42.46
C ALA A 174 22.22 -11.58 42.49
N ARG A 175 21.21 -12.09 43.21
CA ARG A 175 20.06 -11.39 43.79
C ARG A 175 20.51 -10.67 45.09
N ILE A 176 20.41 -9.34 45.15
CA ILE A 176 20.29 -8.54 46.38
C ILE A 176 19.31 -7.38 46.13
N THR A 177 18.54 -7.07 47.17
CA THR A 177 17.27 -6.35 47.28
C THR A 177 17.37 -4.81 47.24
N GLN A 178 16.25 -4.18 46.84
CA GLN A 178 15.77 -2.81 47.13
C GLN A 178 16.50 -1.58 46.55
N LYS A 179 15.82 -0.89 45.62
CA LYS A 179 15.44 0.55 45.63
C LYS A 179 14.72 0.85 44.29
N ASN A 180 13.42 1.14 44.33
CA ASN A 180 12.82 2.47 44.43
C ASN A 180 13.17 3.43 43.27
N ALA A 181 12.11 3.78 42.52
CA ALA A 181 11.86 5.10 41.93
C ALA A 181 12.42 5.49 40.55
N ASP A 182 12.94 4.55 39.74
CA ASP A 182 13.42 4.90 38.38
C ASP A 182 12.57 4.33 37.23
N SER A 183 11.48 3.59 37.51
CA SER A 183 10.62 3.01 36.46
C SER A 183 9.44 3.90 36.03
N LYS A 184 9.51 5.22 36.29
CA LYS A 184 8.50 6.21 35.89
C LYS A 184 9.06 7.35 35.03
N ILE A 185 10.31 7.22 34.57
CA ILE A 185 10.98 8.16 33.66
C ILE A 185 11.40 7.38 32.40
N SER A 186 10.43 6.75 31.75
CA SER A 186 10.57 6.29 30.35
C SER A 186 9.24 6.36 29.59
N GLU A 187 8.26 7.07 30.15
CA GLU A 187 6.96 7.38 29.54
C GLU A 187 6.76 8.90 29.61
N SER A 188 7.67 9.67 29.02
CA SER A 188 7.34 11.03 28.64
C SER A 188 8.35 11.60 27.66
N ILE A 189 7.80 12.21 26.61
CA ILE A 189 8.39 13.09 25.59
C ILE A 189 8.83 12.38 24.29
N CYS A 190 7.82 11.93 23.53
CA CYS A 190 7.67 12.28 22.11
C CYS A 190 6.19 12.69 21.93
N SER A 191 5.89 13.96 22.24
CA SER A 191 4.53 14.48 22.15
C SER A 191 4.11 14.64 20.69
N GLY A 192 3.09 13.89 20.26
CA GLY A 192 2.03 14.39 19.37
C GLY A 192 2.30 14.46 17.86
N ALA A 193 3.44 13.96 17.35
CA ALA A 193 3.63 13.88 15.90
C ALA A 193 2.73 12.78 15.31
N LYS A 194 1.80 13.18 14.43
CA LYS A 194 0.93 12.27 13.68
C LYS A 194 1.81 11.30 12.87
N ARG A 195 1.76 10.00 13.20
CA ARG A 195 2.45 8.95 12.44
C ARG A 195 1.50 8.41 11.39
N GLU A 196 1.96 8.39 10.15
CA GLU A 196 1.19 7.86 9.03
C GLU A 196 2.06 6.94 8.19
N VAL A 197 1.47 5.88 7.68
CA VAL A 197 2.11 4.98 6.71
C VAL A 197 1.20 4.90 5.50
N ILE A 198 1.70 5.38 4.36
CA ILE A 198 0.95 5.48 3.12
C ILE A 198 1.59 4.54 2.10
N SER A 199 0.78 3.70 1.45
CA SER A 199 1.27 2.82 0.38
C SER A 199 0.47 2.99 -0.90
N PHE A 200 1.21 2.97 -2.00
CA PHE A 200 0.69 2.92 -3.37
C PHE A 200 1.24 1.65 -4.04
N GLY A 201 0.36 0.77 -4.52
CA GLY A 201 0.80 -0.53 -5.05
C GLY A 201 -0.33 -1.33 -5.67
N ASP A 202 -0.01 -2.34 -6.47
CA ASP A 202 -0.97 -3.13 -7.26
C ASP A 202 -1.28 -4.52 -6.67
N SER A 203 -0.81 -4.80 -5.46
CA SER A 203 -0.95 -6.09 -4.80
C SER A 203 -1.64 -6.01 -3.44
N MET A 204 -2.32 -7.10 -3.10
CA MET A 204 -2.93 -7.25 -1.76
C MET A 204 -1.87 -7.38 -0.67
N GLU A 205 -0.65 -7.79 -1.03
CA GLU A 205 0.50 -7.86 -0.14
C GLU A 205 0.88 -6.49 0.41
N GLU A 206 0.98 -5.44 -0.42
CA GLU A 206 1.23 -4.07 0.05
C GLU A 206 0.08 -3.59 0.96
N ARG A 207 -1.16 -3.74 0.47
CA ARG A 207 -2.37 -3.27 1.15
C ARG A 207 -2.52 -3.90 2.53
N THR A 208 -2.14 -5.17 2.67
CA THR A 208 -2.18 -5.89 3.94
C THR A 208 -0.99 -5.52 4.84
N ALA A 209 0.21 -5.37 4.28
CA ALA A 209 1.41 -5.00 5.03
C ALA A 209 1.26 -3.66 5.75
N VAL A 210 0.71 -2.63 5.07
CA VAL A 210 0.43 -1.31 5.68
C VAL A 210 -0.48 -1.43 6.90
N LYS A 211 -1.58 -2.17 6.78
CA LYS A 211 -2.56 -2.30 7.87
C LYS A 211 -1.94 -3.00 9.08
N ILE A 212 -1.14 -4.05 8.85
CA ILE A 212 -0.44 -4.78 9.91
C ILE A 212 0.54 -3.85 10.62
N ILE A 213 1.43 -3.18 9.89
CA ILE A 213 2.49 -2.39 10.52
C ILE A 213 1.96 -1.13 11.20
N SER A 214 0.97 -0.46 10.59
CA SER A 214 0.39 0.74 11.17
C SER A 214 -0.30 0.45 12.49
N SER A 215 -0.97 -0.71 12.60
CA SER A 215 -1.56 -1.16 13.86
C SER A 215 -0.52 -1.46 14.93
N GLN A 216 0.67 -1.96 14.56
CA GLN A 216 1.74 -2.27 15.51
C GLN A 216 2.46 -1.02 16.02
N LEU A 217 2.49 0.06 15.23
CA LEU A 217 3.23 1.28 15.52
C LEU A 217 2.34 2.48 15.88
N GLU A 218 1.04 2.24 16.11
CA GLU A 218 0.04 3.28 16.40
C GLU A 218 0.03 4.40 15.35
N ALA A 219 0.22 4.03 14.08
CA ALA A 219 0.20 4.93 12.95
C ALA A 219 -1.13 4.85 12.18
N THR A 220 -1.45 5.89 11.43
CA THR A 220 -2.64 5.92 10.56
C THR A 220 -2.31 5.24 9.21
N PRO A 221 -2.96 4.10 8.88
CA PRO A 221 -2.75 3.42 7.61
C PRO A 221 -3.49 4.13 6.47
N LYS A 222 -2.81 4.35 5.35
CA LYS A 222 -3.44 4.77 4.10
C LYS A 222 -2.95 3.89 2.95
N SER A 223 -3.87 3.44 2.09
CA SER A 223 -3.53 2.64 0.92
C SER A 223 -4.31 3.07 -0.32
N VAL A 224 -3.62 3.12 -1.45
CA VAL A 224 -4.24 3.21 -2.78
C VAL A 224 -3.82 1.99 -3.59
N MET A 225 -4.79 1.15 -3.89
CA MET A 225 -4.63 -0.06 -4.69
C MET A 225 -4.69 0.29 -6.19
N PHE A 226 -3.64 -0.04 -6.91
CA PHE A 226 -3.54 0.02 -8.35
C PHE A 226 -4.11 -1.24 -9.00
N ILE A 227 -4.51 -1.11 -10.26
CA ILE A 227 -4.95 -2.18 -11.14
C ILE A 227 -3.76 -3.13 -11.35
N SER A 228 -3.96 -4.41 -11.04
CA SER A 228 -2.99 -5.46 -11.35
C SER A 228 -2.92 -5.71 -12.86
N ASN A 229 -1.71 -5.90 -13.39
CA ASN A 229 -1.42 -6.07 -14.83
C ASN A 229 -2.06 -4.98 -15.74
N PRO A 230 -1.77 -3.69 -15.51
CA PRO A 230 -2.35 -2.59 -16.25
C PRO A 230 -1.75 -2.45 -17.66
N THR A 231 -2.52 -1.95 -18.61
CA THR A 231 -1.95 -1.48 -19.89
C THR A 231 -1.10 -0.23 -19.66
N PRO A 232 -0.17 0.13 -20.56
CA PRO A 232 0.62 1.36 -20.40
C PRO A 232 -0.24 2.63 -20.35
N ILE A 233 -1.42 2.62 -20.98
CA ILE A 233 -2.39 3.72 -20.90
C ILE A 233 -3.01 3.77 -19.51
N GLN A 234 -3.40 2.63 -18.94
CA GLN A 234 -3.89 2.57 -17.57
C GLN A 234 -2.81 2.97 -16.56
N LEU A 235 -1.54 2.62 -16.79
CA LEU A 235 -0.43 3.11 -15.95
C LEU A 235 -0.34 4.63 -15.94
N ILE A 236 -0.38 5.28 -17.11
CA ILE A 236 -0.42 6.75 -17.21
C ILE A 236 -1.62 7.29 -16.41
N GLY A 237 -2.80 6.70 -16.62
CA GLY A 237 -4.02 7.11 -15.94
C GLY A 237 -3.97 7.03 -14.42
N GLN A 238 -3.44 5.93 -13.88
CA GLN A 238 -3.30 5.70 -12.44
C GLN A 238 -2.28 6.66 -11.82
N LEU A 239 -1.11 6.81 -12.44
CA LEU A 239 -0.06 7.71 -11.97
C LEU A 239 -0.51 9.17 -12.00
N THR A 240 -1.16 9.60 -13.08
CA THR A 240 -1.72 10.96 -13.19
C THR A 240 -2.82 11.19 -12.15
N MET A 241 -3.73 10.24 -11.98
CA MET A 241 -4.82 10.36 -11.00
C MET A 241 -4.29 10.47 -9.58
N LEU A 242 -3.33 9.62 -9.20
CA LEU A 242 -2.72 9.68 -7.88
C LEU A 242 -1.96 11.00 -7.68
N THR A 243 -1.17 11.42 -8.68
CA THR A 243 -0.46 12.71 -8.62
C THR A 243 -1.42 13.88 -8.38
N SER A 244 -2.55 13.94 -9.10
CA SER A 244 -3.55 15.01 -8.94
C SER A 244 -4.29 14.98 -7.61
N HIS A 245 -4.33 13.85 -6.92
CA HIS A 245 -5.01 13.68 -5.63
C HIS A 245 -4.01 13.41 -4.49
N MET A 246 -2.73 13.72 -4.68
CA MET A 246 -1.68 13.39 -3.72
C MET A 246 -1.95 14.07 -2.37
N SER A 247 -2.24 15.38 -2.36
CA SER A 247 -2.62 16.12 -1.15
C SER A 247 -3.86 15.52 -0.48
N PHE A 248 -4.91 15.18 -1.24
CA PHE A 248 -6.11 14.53 -0.69
C PHE A 248 -5.78 13.24 0.08
N VAL A 249 -4.89 12.40 -0.46
CA VAL A 249 -4.50 11.15 0.20
C VAL A 249 -3.57 11.42 1.39
N CYS A 250 -2.52 12.20 1.17
CA CYS A 250 -1.48 12.45 2.17
C CYS A 250 -1.97 13.28 3.36
N GLU A 251 -2.86 14.24 3.15
CA GLU A 251 -3.37 15.12 4.22
C GLU A 251 -4.64 14.56 4.88
N HIS A 252 -5.22 13.47 4.38
CA HIS A 252 -6.42 12.87 5.00
C HIS A 252 -6.19 12.53 6.48
N ASP A 253 -7.13 12.85 7.36
CA ASP A 253 -6.91 12.70 8.80
C ASP A 253 -7.16 11.31 9.36
N LYS A 254 -7.76 10.42 8.57
CA LYS A 254 -8.17 9.09 9.02
C LYS A 254 -7.50 8.00 8.19
N CYS A 255 -7.77 6.77 8.60
CA CYS A 255 -7.48 5.60 7.77
C CYS A 255 -8.14 5.78 6.40
N LEU A 256 -7.40 5.50 5.33
CA LEU A 256 -7.90 5.61 3.95
C LEU A 256 -7.55 4.34 3.18
N ASP A 257 -8.52 3.77 2.48
CA ASP A 257 -8.30 2.55 1.71
C ASP A 257 -9.05 2.64 0.38
N LEU A 258 -8.34 3.03 -0.67
CA LEU A 258 -8.88 3.32 -2.00
C LEU A 258 -8.41 2.28 -3.02
N GLU A 259 -9.19 2.12 -4.08
CA GLU A 259 -8.86 1.26 -5.22
C GLU A 259 -9.17 1.98 -6.52
N ILE A 260 -8.20 2.04 -7.42
CA ILE A 260 -8.37 2.67 -8.74
C ILE A 260 -9.01 1.66 -9.68
N SER A 261 -10.21 1.96 -10.15
CA SER A 261 -10.88 1.11 -11.14
C SER A 261 -10.26 1.27 -12.55
N PRO A 262 -10.31 0.22 -13.39
CA PRO A 262 -9.91 0.28 -14.79
C PRO A 262 -10.56 1.43 -15.57
N HIS A 263 -11.83 1.74 -15.27
CA HIS A 263 -12.55 2.81 -15.92
C HIS A 263 -11.99 4.19 -15.55
N GLN A 264 -11.73 4.42 -14.25
CA GLN A 264 -11.17 5.69 -13.79
C GLN A 264 -9.77 5.89 -14.38
N ALA A 265 -8.91 4.87 -14.36
CA ALA A 265 -7.58 4.94 -14.96
C ALA A 265 -7.65 5.30 -16.46
N GLN A 266 -8.51 4.62 -17.21
CA GLN A 266 -8.70 4.89 -18.63
C GLN A 266 -9.18 6.33 -18.89
N LYS A 267 -10.18 6.79 -18.14
CA LYS A 267 -10.76 8.14 -18.28
C LYS A 267 -9.72 9.22 -17.97
N THR A 268 -8.95 9.06 -16.89
CA THR A 268 -7.88 10.01 -16.54
C THR A 268 -6.80 10.06 -17.61
N ALA A 269 -6.38 8.90 -18.15
CA ALA A 269 -5.41 8.86 -19.24
C ALA A 269 -5.92 9.57 -20.51
N GLU A 270 -7.20 9.38 -20.86
CA GLU A 270 -7.82 10.07 -22.00
C GLU A 270 -7.79 11.60 -21.83
N THR A 271 -8.14 12.11 -20.65
CA THR A 271 -8.11 13.55 -20.36
C THR A 271 -6.69 14.09 -20.42
N PHE A 272 -5.76 13.43 -19.73
CA PHE A 272 -4.34 13.80 -19.70
C PHE A 272 -3.74 13.91 -21.11
N LEU A 273 -4.01 12.93 -21.98
CA LEU A 273 -3.47 12.92 -23.34
C LEU A 273 -4.10 13.98 -24.25
N LYS A 274 -5.38 14.36 -24.02
CA LYS A 274 -6.03 15.46 -24.73
C LYS A 274 -5.37 16.80 -24.38
N GLU A 275 -5.05 17.00 -23.11
CA GLU A 275 -4.50 18.25 -22.57
C GLU A 275 -3.00 18.41 -22.85
N SER A 276 -2.23 17.33 -22.79
CA SER A 276 -0.77 17.36 -22.87
C SER A 276 -0.21 17.70 -24.26
N GLY A 277 -1.07 17.87 -25.28
CA GLY A 277 -0.63 18.09 -26.67
C GLY A 277 0.26 16.97 -27.25
N ALA A 278 0.40 15.85 -26.52
CA ALA A 278 1.30 14.75 -26.79
C ALA A 278 0.76 13.87 -27.93
N GLY A 279 0.82 14.42 -29.15
CA GLY A 279 0.97 13.73 -30.43
C GLY A 279 -0.16 12.80 -30.89
N ASN A 280 -0.70 13.08 -32.07
CA ASN A 280 -1.60 12.21 -32.85
C ASN A 280 -1.21 10.71 -32.87
N ARG A 281 0.07 10.36 -32.67
CA ARG A 281 0.55 8.96 -32.57
C ARG A 281 0.08 8.21 -31.31
N LEU A 282 0.06 8.84 -30.14
CA LEU A 282 -0.41 8.20 -28.91
C LEU A 282 -1.92 7.96 -28.97
N ARG A 283 -2.65 8.92 -29.55
CA ARG A 283 -4.08 8.80 -29.87
C ARG A 283 -4.38 7.66 -30.85
N ALA A 284 -3.57 7.46 -31.88
CA ALA A 284 -3.73 6.33 -32.80
C ALA A 284 -3.52 4.96 -32.13
N SER A 285 -2.53 4.85 -31.23
CA SER A 285 -2.30 3.63 -30.45
C SER A 285 -3.48 3.33 -29.52
N PHE A 286 -4.05 4.38 -28.92
CA PHE A 286 -5.24 4.33 -28.07
C PHE A 286 -6.47 3.83 -28.84
N GLU A 287 -6.75 4.39 -30.01
CA GLU A 287 -7.90 3.98 -30.84
C GLU A 287 -7.78 2.52 -31.26
N LYS A 288 -6.55 2.08 -31.59
CA LYS A 288 -6.27 0.67 -31.92
C LYS A 288 -6.54 -0.25 -30.73
N GLU A 289 -6.07 0.09 -29.54
CA GLU A 289 -6.25 -0.72 -28.33
C GLU A 289 -7.72 -0.75 -27.85
N ARG A 290 -8.42 0.40 -27.92
CA ARG A 290 -9.87 0.50 -27.68
C ARG A 290 -10.67 -0.39 -28.63
N ASN A 291 -10.31 -0.40 -29.90
CA ASN A 291 -10.97 -1.25 -30.90
C ASN A 291 -10.70 -2.74 -30.68
N ILE A 292 -9.50 -3.11 -30.20
CA ILE A 292 -9.17 -4.48 -29.81
C ILE A 292 -10.04 -4.91 -28.61
N ASN A 293 -10.08 -4.10 -27.55
CA ASN A 293 -10.84 -4.42 -26.34
C ASN A 293 -12.36 -4.50 -26.61
N ARG A 294 -12.90 -3.61 -27.45
CA ARG A 294 -14.31 -3.69 -27.89
C ARG A 294 -14.61 -4.96 -28.69
N LYS A 295 -13.69 -5.40 -29.55
CA LYS A 295 -13.84 -6.65 -30.30
C LYS A 295 -13.82 -7.87 -29.37
N LEU A 296 -12.89 -7.89 -28.40
CA LEU A 296 -12.78 -8.96 -27.40
C LEU A 296 -14.01 -9.04 -26.48
N SER A 297 -14.57 -7.90 -26.08
CA SER A 297 -15.80 -7.89 -25.29
C SER A 297 -17.03 -8.33 -26.09
N ALA A 298 -17.09 -7.99 -27.38
CA ALA A 298 -18.19 -8.40 -28.26
C ALA A 298 -18.16 -9.91 -28.59
N THR A 299 -16.96 -10.48 -28.77
CA THR A 299 -16.79 -11.92 -29.01
C THR A 299 -17.15 -12.75 -27.78
N ASN A 300 -16.87 -12.26 -26.58
CA ASN A 300 -17.24 -12.94 -25.32
C ASN A 300 -18.73 -12.86 -24.99
N SER A 301 -19.45 -11.88 -25.54
CA SER A 301 -20.92 -11.75 -25.37
C SER A 301 -21.73 -12.54 -26.41
N SER A 302 -21.09 -13.11 -27.43
CA SER A 302 -21.77 -13.76 -28.57
C SER A 302 -21.64 -15.30 -28.58
N GLY A 303 -21.01 -15.89 -27.55
CA GLY A 303 -20.72 -17.34 -27.46
C GLY A 303 -21.79 -18.20 -26.77
N GLY A 304 -23.03 -17.71 -26.62
CA GLY A 304 -24.15 -18.49 -26.11
C GLY A 304 -24.99 -19.05 -27.25
N ILE A 305 -24.51 -20.09 -27.94
CA ILE A 305 -25.34 -20.89 -28.85
C ILE A 305 -25.70 -22.19 -28.13
N GLN A 306 -26.98 -22.29 -27.80
CA GLN A 306 -27.69 -23.49 -27.39
C GLN A 306 -27.56 -24.54 -28.50
N GLU A 307 -26.75 -25.58 -28.31
CA GLU A 307 -26.80 -26.77 -29.15
C GLU A 307 -27.88 -27.71 -28.62
N SER A 308 -29.03 -27.70 -29.30
CA SER A 308 -30.05 -28.74 -29.22
C SER A 308 -29.46 -30.05 -29.76
N ILE A 309 -29.34 -31.06 -28.91
CA ILE A 309 -29.07 -32.44 -29.34
C ILE A 309 -30.41 -33.18 -29.34
N ASP A 310 -31.02 -33.23 -30.52
CA ASP A 310 -31.91 -34.32 -30.93
C ASP A 310 -31.04 -35.44 -31.51
N LYS A 311 -30.98 -36.58 -30.82
CA LYS A 311 -31.00 -37.96 -31.35
C LYS A 311 -30.70 -38.99 -30.27
#